data_AF-A0A8T4U9L5-F1
#
_entry.id   AF-A0A8T4U9L5-F1
#
_cell.length_a   1.000
_cell.length_b   1.000
_cell.length_c   1.000
_cell.angle_alpha   90.00
_cell.angle_beta   90.00
_cell.angle_gamma   90.00
#
_symmetry.space_group_name_H-M   'P 1'
#
loop_
_entity.id
_entity.type
_entity.pdbx_description
1 polymer ?
#
loop_
_entity_poly.entity_id
_entity_poly.type
_entity_poly.pdbx_seq_one_letter_code
_entity_poly.pdbx_strand_id
1 'polypeptide(L)'
;MPINMQELKFKVIEFIRMRGPVIPVQVSKQIGSNILFAGALLSELLSNGKIKISTAKIGGSPVYYFPGQEPRLSMLYPYLHQREKHAYDLLRQNKVLRDKVLQPVERVALREIKDFAYPIQINDEIFWRWHLLSEQEANLFISQVTEKEKPQPVIQEIVQEVKTEIQKPEVIMGIKEVPEVQEKLQPQIKAEQQKEIIKPKPEKKKVKKETKTDFMLILKNYFNTKNIKVIEENTVKKGKETDYVVEISSQVGSVRFFLSAKDKNKINDADLSLAHNKSQLKKLPLMILTNGELTKQAKEYINNNYLIFEKI
;
A
#
# COMPACT_ATOMS: atom_id res chain seq x y z
N MET A 1 31.89 -1.31 -32.32
CA MET A 1 32.92 -1.57 -31.28
C MET A 1 32.50 -2.81 -30.51
N PRO A 2 33.41 -3.74 -30.18
CA PRO A 2 33.08 -4.86 -29.31
C PRO A 2 32.63 -4.33 -27.94
N ILE A 3 31.49 -4.81 -27.46
CA ILE A 3 30.94 -4.44 -26.16
C ILE A 3 31.88 -5.02 -25.09
N ASN A 4 32.57 -4.15 -24.35
CA ASN A 4 33.42 -4.58 -23.25
C ASN A 4 32.55 -5.09 -22.08
N MET A 5 32.54 -6.41 -21.89
CA MET A 5 31.74 -7.07 -20.88
C MET A 5 32.09 -6.65 -19.44
N GLN A 6 33.37 -6.34 -19.16
CA GLN A 6 33.77 -5.88 -17.83
C GLN A 6 33.25 -4.47 -17.53
N GLU A 7 33.26 -3.59 -18.52
CA GLU A 7 32.76 -2.23 -18.39
C GLU A 7 31.25 -2.19 -18.13
N LEU A 8 30.49 -3.08 -18.80
CA LEU A 8 29.05 -3.24 -18.52
C LEU A 8 28.80 -3.71 -17.10
N LYS A 9 29.53 -4.71 -16.62
CA LYS A 9 29.39 -5.20 -15.24
C LYS A 9 29.67 -4.10 -14.22
N PHE A 10 30.73 -3.33 -14.44
CA PHE A 10 31.06 -2.19 -13.60
C PHE A 10 29.92 -1.16 -13.58
N LYS A 11 29.38 -0.79 -14.75
CA LYS A 11 28.22 0.12 -14.84
C LYS A 11 27.00 -0.41 -14.09
N VAL A 12 26.71 -1.71 -14.15
CA VAL A 12 25.59 -2.31 -13.40
C VAL A 12 25.84 -2.26 -11.89
N ILE A 13 27.05 -2.56 -11.43
CA ILE A 13 27.41 -2.51 -10.00
C ILE A 13 27.26 -1.07 -9.47
N GLU A 14 27.82 -0.09 -10.17
CA GLU A 14 27.71 1.32 -9.77
C GLU A 14 26.26 1.80 -9.77
N PHE A 15 25.48 1.35 -10.75
CA PHE A 15 24.05 1.65 -10.81
C PHE A 15 23.29 1.11 -9.58
N ILE A 16 23.54 -0.14 -9.18
CA ILE A 16 22.92 -0.73 -7.98
C ILE A 16 23.41 0.01 -6.73
N ARG A 17 24.70 0.34 -6.63
CA ARG A 17 25.28 1.04 -5.48
C ARG A 17 24.64 2.41 -5.28
N MET A 18 24.46 3.19 -6.34
CA MET A 18 23.85 4.52 -6.27
C MET A 18 22.34 4.46 -6.06
N ARG A 19 21.63 3.68 -6.89
CA ARG A 19 20.16 3.69 -6.92
C ARG A 19 19.53 2.89 -5.78
N GLY A 20 20.19 1.84 -5.30
CA GLY A 20 19.64 0.90 -4.32
C GLY A 20 19.15 -0.40 -4.98
N PRO A 21 18.19 -1.10 -4.36
CA PRO A 21 17.63 -2.33 -4.91
C PRO A 21 17.01 -2.12 -6.29
N VAL A 22 17.30 -3.02 -7.23
CA VAL A 22 16.88 -2.91 -8.64
C VAL A 22 16.21 -4.19 -9.15
N ILE A 23 15.43 -4.04 -10.22
CA ILE A 23 14.88 -5.16 -11.00
C ILE A 23 15.52 -5.23 -12.40
N PRO A 24 15.51 -6.40 -13.07
CA PRO A 24 16.08 -6.59 -14.41
C PRO A 24 15.68 -5.53 -15.46
N VAL A 25 14.43 -5.05 -15.44
CA VAL A 25 13.93 -4.02 -16.38
C VAL A 25 14.64 -2.68 -16.20
N GLN A 26 15.04 -2.33 -14.97
CA GLN A 26 15.77 -1.09 -14.70
C GLN A 26 17.22 -1.20 -15.19
N VAL A 27 17.82 -2.38 -15.01
CA VAL A 27 19.19 -2.65 -15.47
C VAL A 27 19.25 -2.66 -16.99
N SER A 28 18.30 -3.31 -17.67
CA SER A 28 18.26 -3.36 -19.14
C SER A 28 18.16 -1.97 -19.76
N LYS A 29 17.35 -1.08 -19.17
CA LYS A 29 17.26 0.33 -19.56
C LYS A 29 18.58 1.08 -19.35
N GLN A 30 19.30 0.80 -18.28
CA GLN A 30 20.57 1.46 -17.96
C GLN A 30 21.70 1.07 -18.92
N ILE A 31 21.77 -0.20 -19.32
CA ILE A 31 22.83 -0.71 -20.20
C ILE A 31 22.44 -0.72 -21.68
N GLY A 32 21.21 -0.27 -22.01
CA GLY A 32 20.70 -0.25 -23.38
C GLY A 32 20.53 -1.65 -24.00
N SER A 33 20.25 -2.67 -23.19
CA SER A 33 20.09 -4.06 -23.64
C SER A 33 18.67 -4.60 -23.44
N ASN A 34 18.45 -5.85 -23.82
CA ASN A 34 17.22 -6.57 -23.50
C ASN A 34 17.22 -7.08 -22.03
N ILE A 35 16.03 -7.45 -21.55
CA ILE A 35 15.81 -7.91 -20.16
C ILE A 35 16.49 -9.26 -19.90
N LEU A 36 16.53 -10.16 -20.90
CA LEU A 36 17.18 -11.46 -20.77
C LEU A 36 18.68 -11.32 -20.50
N PHE A 37 19.36 -10.44 -21.24
CA PHE A 37 20.77 -10.15 -21.04
C PHE A 37 21.04 -9.48 -19.70
N ALA A 38 20.19 -8.54 -19.29
CA ALA A 38 20.29 -7.93 -17.96
C ALA A 38 20.10 -8.98 -16.84
N GLY A 39 19.18 -9.93 -17.00
CA GLY A 39 18.98 -11.04 -16.08
C GLY A 39 20.18 -11.98 -16.00
N ALA A 40 20.80 -12.30 -17.14
CA ALA A 40 22.02 -13.11 -17.20
C ALA A 40 23.19 -12.41 -16.49
N LEU A 41 23.39 -11.10 -16.74
CA LEU A 41 24.41 -10.30 -16.05
C LEU A 41 24.19 -10.26 -14.53
N LEU A 42 22.95 -10.04 -14.09
CA LEU A 42 22.62 -10.03 -12.66
C LEU A 42 22.83 -11.41 -12.02
N SER A 43 22.50 -12.48 -12.73
CA SER A 43 22.73 -13.86 -12.27
C SER A 43 24.23 -14.14 -12.09
N GLU A 44 25.07 -13.64 -13.00
CA GLU A 44 26.53 -13.76 -12.89
C GLU A 44 27.09 -12.93 -11.73
N LEU A 45 26.60 -11.70 -11.53
CA LEU A 45 27.00 -10.88 -10.38
C LEU A 45 26.58 -11.51 -9.05
N LEU A 46 25.43 -12.18 -9.02
CA LEU A 46 24.93 -12.92 -7.88
C LEU A 46 25.80 -14.16 -7.60
N SER A 47 26.14 -14.95 -8.63
CA SER A 47 27.01 -16.13 -8.46
C SER A 47 28.41 -15.77 -7.99
N ASN A 48 28.91 -14.59 -8.37
CA ASN A 48 30.19 -14.04 -7.92
C ASN A 48 30.11 -13.37 -6.54
N GLY A 49 28.96 -13.42 -5.86
CA GLY A 49 28.75 -12.86 -4.52
C GLY A 49 28.83 -11.33 -4.44
N LYS A 50 28.77 -10.63 -5.58
CA LYS A 50 28.88 -9.16 -5.63
C LYS A 50 27.58 -8.47 -5.25
N ILE A 51 26.45 -9.14 -5.46
CA ILE A 51 25.10 -8.64 -5.14
C ILE A 51 24.32 -9.75 -4.43
N LYS A 52 23.23 -9.37 -3.76
CA LYS A 52 22.26 -10.27 -3.16
C LYS A 52 20.92 -10.17 -3.88
N ILE A 53 20.10 -11.20 -3.71
CA ILE A 53 18.73 -11.27 -4.21
C ILE A 53 17.76 -11.25 -3.04
N SER A 54 16.67 -10.51 -3.19
CA SER A 54 15.56 -10.45 -2.24
C SER A 54 14.63 -11.65 -2.49
N THR A 55 14.07 -12.16 -1.40
CA THR A 55 13.01 -13.18 -1.44
C THR A 55 11.71 -12.59 -1.98
N ALA A 56 11.36 -11.37 -1.57
CA ALA A 56 10.23 -10.63 -2.07
C ALA A 56 10.47 -10.12 -3.51
N LYS A 57 9.40 -10.15 -4.32
CA LYS A 57 9.44 -9.84 -5.75
C LYS A 57 8.54 -8.67 -6.09
N ILE A 58 8.92 -7.89 -7.09
CA ILE A 58 8.10 -6.80 -7.64
C ILE A 58 7.50 -7.28 -8.95
N GLY A 59 6.19 -7.48 -8.99
CA GLY A 59 5.50 -7.94 -10.21
C GLY A 59 6.05 -9.28 -10.73
N GLY A 60 6.44 -10.18 -9.82
CA GLY A 60 7.09 -11.46 -10.16
C GLY A 60 8.57 -11.36 -10.52
N SER A 61 9.12 -10.16 -10.61
CA SER A 61 10.54 -9.92 -10.90
C SER A 61 11.39 -9.97 -9.62
N PRO A 62 12.52 -10.70 -9.61
CA PRO A 62 13.45 -10.70 -8.50
C PRO A 62 14.10 -9.33 -8.32
N VAL A 63 14.32 -8.96 -7.06
CA VAL A 63 14.95 -7.69 -6.68
C VAL A 63 16.38 -7.98 -6.25
N TYR A 64 17.33 -7.27 -6.84
CA TYR A 64 18.75 -7.41 -6.57
C TYR A 64 19.26 -6.18 -5.85
N TYR A 65 20.14 -6.35 -4.89
CA TYR A 65 20.69 -5.25 -4.09
C TYR A 65 22.15 -5.50 -3.71
N PHE A 66 22.86 -4.43 -3.38
CA PHE A 66 24.22 -4.54 -2.88
C PHE A 66 24.22 -4.85 -1.37
N PRO A 67 25.10 -5.71 -0.84
CA PRO A 67 25.23 -5.90 0.60
C PRO A 67 25.43 -4.56 1.34
N GLY A 68 24.72 -4.34 2.43
CA GLY A 68 24.65 -3.05 3.14
C GLY A 68 23.45 -2.17 2.75
N GLN A 69 22.72 -2.53 1.68
CA GLN A 69 21.50 -1.83 1.26
C GLN A 69 20.22 -2.45 1.84
N GLU A 70 20.31 -3.39 2.78
CA GLU A 70 19.17 -4.02 3.45
C GLU A 70 18.12 -3.02 3.99
N PRO A 71 18.46 -1.85 4.56
CA PRO A 71 17.46 -0.85 4.97
C PRO A 71 16.55 -0.36 3.84
N ARG A 72 17.05 -0.36 2.60
CA ARG A 72 16.31 0.09 1.41
C ARG A 72 15.32 -0.95 0.91
N LEU A 73 15.38 -2.20 1.41
CA LEU A 73 14.40 -3.25 1.08
C LEU A 73 13.01 -2.93 1.62
N SER A 74 12.86 -1.97 2.52
CA SER A 74 11.56 -1.40 2.93
C SER A 74 10.68 -0.97 1.74
N MET A 75 11.27 -0.67 0.58
CA MET A 75 10.54 -0.44 -0.67
C MET A 75 9.68 -1.63 -1.14
N LEU A 76 9.92 -2.83 -0.59
CA LEU A 76 9.17 -4.04 -0.92
C LEU A 76 7.90 -4.21 -0.09
N TYR A 77 7.77 -3.46 1.01
CA TYR A 77 6.56 -3.47 1.85
C TYR A 77 5.24 -3.37 1.07
N PRO A 78 5.10 -2.49 0.06
CA PRO A 78 3.86 -2.39 -0.72
C PRO A 78 3.50 -3.69 -1.45
N TYR A 79 4.51 -4.48 -1.84
CA TYR A 79 4.38 -5.69 -2.64
C TYR A 79 4.19 -6.95 -1.79
N LEU A 80 4.34 -6.86 -0.48
CA LEU A 80 4.04 -7.95 0.45
C LEU A 80 2.53 -8.24 0.51
N HIS A 81 2.19 -9.51 0.73
CA HIS A 81 0.81 -9.94 0.97
C HIS A 81 0.28 -9.42 2.31
N GLN A 82 -1.05 -9.40 2.50
CA GLN A 82 -1.67 -8.82 3.71
C GLN A 82 -1.15 -9.44 5.01
N ARG A 83 -0.96 -10.77 5.02
CA ARG A 83 -0.43 -11.52 6.17
C ARG A 83 1.04 -11.17 6.45
N GLU A 84 1.82 -11.01 5.39
CA GLU A 84 3.24 -10.62 5.46
C GLU A 84 3.41 -9.18 5.93
N LYS A 85 2.54 -8.27 5.49
CA LYS A 85 2.50 -6.88 5.98
C LYS A 85 2.23 -6.82 7.48
N HIS A 86 1.25 -7.59 7.95
CA HIS A 86 0.98 -7.69 9.39
C HIS A 86 2.20 -8.21 10.16
N ALA A 87 2.81 -9.31 9.71
CA ALA A 87 4.03 -9.85 10.33
C ALA A 87 5.20 -8.86 10.28
N TYR A 88 5.37 -8.14 9.17
CA TYR A 88 6.37 -7.09 9.02
C TYR A 88 6.15 -5.96 10.03
N ASP A 89 4.93 -5.46 10.16
CA ASP A 89 4.61 -4.35 11.07
C ASP A 89 4.80 -4.79 12.53
N LEU A 90 4.35 -5.99 12.86
CA LEU A 90 4.47 -6.59 14.19
C LEU A 90 5.96 -6.78 14.57
N LEU A 91 6.78 -7.30 13.67
CA LEU A 91 8.21 -7.47 13.90
C LEU A 91 8.96 -6.12 13.95
N ARG A 92 8.58 -5.17 13.11
CA ARG A 92 9.19 -3.83 13.06
C ARG A 92 8.95 -3.04 14.35
N GLN A 93 7.76 -3.17 14.93
CA GLN A 93 7.38 -2.52 16.19
C GLN A 93 8.06 -3.17 17.39
N ASN A 94 7.94 -4.50 17.52
CA ASN A 94 8.41 -5.24 18.69
C ASN A 94 9.91 -5.59 18.65
N LYS A 95 10.58 -5.41 17.50
CA LYS A 95 12.01 -5.69 17.26
C LYS A 95 12.38 -7.17 17.29
N VAL A 96 11.84 -7.91 18.25
CA VAL A 96 12.00 -9.35 18.41
C VAL A 96 10.65 -9.97 18.75
N LEU A 97 10.38 -11.15 18.19
CA LEU A 97 9.18 -11.93 18.46
C LEU A 97 9.52 -13.37 18.81
N ARG A 98 8.84 -13.95 19.80
CA ARG A 98 8.99 -15.35 20.18
C ARG A 98 8.03 -16.22 19.36
N ASP A 99 8.55 -17.20 18.62
CA ASP A 99 7.75 -18.02 17.70
C ASP A 99 6.60 -18.75 18.43
N LYS A 100 6.83 -19.25 19.64
CA LYS A 100 5.82 -20.01 20.42
C LYS A 100 4.56 -19.20 20.76
N VAL A 101 4.66 -17.88 20.89
CA VAL A 101 3.55 -17.01 21.29
C VAL A 101 2.72 -16.56 20.09
N LEU A 102 3.29 -16.64 18.89
CA LEU A 102 2.67 -16.16 17.66
C LEU A 102 1.60 -17.13 17.13
N GLN A 103 0.60 -16.56 16.47
CA GLN A 103 -0.43 -17.32 15.77
C GLN A 103 0.20 -18.13 14.62
N PRO A 104 -0.33 -19.30 14.26
CA PRO A 104 0.20 -20.12 13.14
C PRO A 104 0.36 -19.33 11.83
N VAL A 105 -0.58 -18.42 11.54
CA VAL A 105 -0.55 -17.58 10.33
C VAL A 105 0.62 -16.59 10.35
N GLU A 106 0.94 -16.02 11.51
CA GLU A 106 2.03 -15.07 11.67
C GLU A 106 3.39 -15.76 11.54
N ARG A 107 3.52 -16.98 12.09
CA ARG A 107 4.73 -17.80 11.92
C ARG A 107 5.01 -18.14 10.47
N VAL A 108 3.97 -18.52 9.72
CA VAL A 108 4.09 -18.76 8.28
C VAL A 108 4.50 -17.48 7.57
N ALA A 109 3.85 -16.35 7.88
CA ALA A 109 4.18 -15.06 7.28
C ALA A 109 5.63 -14.63 7.55
N LEU A 110 6.14 -14.80 8.79
CA LEU A 110 7.53 -14.49 9.15
C LEU A 110 8.55 -15.33 8.37
N ARG A 111 8.22 -16.60 8.07
CA ARG A 111 9.06 -17.49 7.25
C ARG A 111 9.13 -17.06 5.79
N GLU A 112 8.09 -16.40 5.28
CA GLU A 112 8.05 -15.89 3.89
C GLU A 112 8.80 -14.56 3.76
N ILE A 113 8.81 -13.71 4.79
CA ILE A 113 9.50 -12.41 4.77
C ILE A 113 10.97 -12.45 5.20
N LYS A 114 11.75 -13.38 4.63
CA LYS A 114 13.17 -13.62 4.98
C LYS A 114 14.09 -12.41 4.81
N ASP A 115 13.68 -11.46 3.98
CA ASP A 115 14.42 -10.21 3.77
C ASP A 115 14.35 -9.28 5.00
N PHE A 116 13.35 -9.48 5.87
CA PHE A 116 13.06 -8.63 7.02
C PHE A 116 13.11 -9.37 8.36
N ALA A 117 12.85 -10.68 8.34
CA ALA A 117 12.77 -11.52 9.53
C ALA A 117 13.86 -12.59 9.52
N TYR A 118 14.76 -12.52 10.50
CA TYR A 118 15.79 -13.54 10.70
C TYR A 118 15.46 -14.41 11.92
N PRO A 119 15.36 -15.75 11.75
CA PRO A 119 15.19 -16.64 12.87
C PRO A 119 16.50 -16.78 13.66
N ILE A 120 16.41 -16.78 14.98
CA ILE A 120 17.49 -17.00 15.94
C ILE A 120 17.01 -18.08 16.90
N GLN A 121 17.84 -19.10 17.14
CA GLN A 121 17.51 -20.18 18.06
C GLN A 121 18.26 -19.98 19.38
N ILE A 122 17.52 -19.88 20.50
CA ILE A 122 18.07 -19.74 21.85
C ILE A 122 17.34 -20.71 22.78
N ASN A 123 18.07 -21.54 23.53
CA ASN A 123 17.51 -22.52 24.48
C ASN A 123 16.38 -23.39 23.87
N ASP A 124 16.61 -23.92 22.66
CA ASP A 124 15.63 -24.71 21.87
C ASP A 124 14.34 -23.98 21.47
N GLU A 125 14.36 -22.64 21.46
CA GLU A 125 13.25 -21.81 21.01
C GLU A 125 13.64 -20.88 19.88
N ILE A 126 12.69 -20.62 18.97
CA ILE A 126 12.88 -19.73 17.84
C ILE A 126 12.39 -18.33 18.20
N PHE A 127 13.25 -17.35 17.98
CA PHE A 127 12.95 -15.94 18.03
C PHE A 127 13.15 -15.33 16.64
N TRP A 128 12.24 -14.49 16.22
CA TRP A 128 12.34 -13.72 14.99
C TRP A 128 12.91 -12.35 15.30
N ARG A 129 14.03 -12.00 14.67
CA ARG A 129 14.70 -10.70 14.79
C ARG A 129 14.45 -9.83 13.57
N TRP A 130 14.21 -8.55 13.80
CA TRP A 130 14.17 -7.52 12.76
C TRP A 130 15.52 -7.35 12.04
N HIS A 131 15.52 -7.31 10.71
CA HIS A 131 16.74 -7.32 9.88
C HIS A 131 17.74 -6.18 10.10
N LEU A 132 17.33 -5.06 10.71
CA LEU A 132 18.22 -3.92 10.99
C LEU A 132 18.89 -3.97 12.36
N LEU A 133 18.49 -4.90 13.23
CA LEU A 133 19.09 -5.03 14.55
C LEU A 133 20.36 -5.84 14.47
N SER A 134 21.39 -5.44 15.22
CA SER A 134 22.56 -6.29 15.43
C SER A 134 22.19 -7.52 16.26
N GLU A 135 23.04 -8.55 16.23
CA GLU A 135 22.82 -9.78 17.00
C GLU A 135 22.92 -9.50 18.52
N GLN A 136 23.83 -8.60 18.91
CA GLN A 136 24.01 -8.16 20.29
C GLN A 136 22.75 -7.47 20.83
N GLU A 137 22.19 -6.51 20.09
CA GLU A 137 20.95 -5.82 20.47
C GLU A 137 19.78 -6.80 20.56
N ALA A 138 19.68 -7.74 19.62
CA ALA A 138 18.61 -8.74 19.64
C ALA A 138 18.65 -9.62 20.89
N ASN A 139 19.84 -10.04 21.33
CA ASN A 139 19.99 -10.83 22.55
C ASN A 139 19.54 -10.06 23.80
N LEU A 140 19.75 -8.73 23.85
CA LEU A 140 19.23 -7.87 24.93
C LEU A 140 17.70 -7.79 24.91
N PHE A 141 17.09 -7.70 23.73
CA PHE A 141 15.63 -7.75 23.63
C PHE A 141 15.08 -9.12 24.03
N ILE A 142 15.77 -10.21 23.68
CA ILE A 142 15.36 -11.57 24.04
C ILE A 142 15.43 -11.78 25.55
N SER A 143 16.48 -11.32 26.23
CA SER A 143 16.57 -11.43 27.69
C SER A 143 15.44 -10.68 28.39
N GLN A 144 15.10 -9.46 27.92
CA GLN A 144 13.98 -8.69 28.46
C GLN A 144 12.61 -9.35 28.23
N VAL A 145 12.39 -9.95 27.06
CA VAL A 145 11.14 -10.69 26.77
C VAL A 145 11.04 -11.95 27.63
N THR A 146 12.17 -12.62 27.87
CA THR A 146 12.22 -13.85 28.68
C THR A 146 12.06 -13.56 30.19
N GLU A 147 12.60 -12.44 30.69
CA GLU A 147 12.51 -12.06 32.10
C GLU A 147 11.13 -11.55 32.52
N LYS A 148 10.40 -10.86 31.61
CA LYS A 148 9.02 -10.41 31.85
C LYS A 148 8.01 -11.55 32.01
N GLU A 149 8.39 -12.78 31.64
CA GLU A 149 7.56 -13.98 31.74
C GLU A 149 7.99 -14.94 32.86
N LYS A 150 8.92 -14.56 33.75
CA LYS A 150 9.06 -15.27 35.03
C LYS A 150 7.76 -15.09 35.82
N PRO A 151 7.02 -16.16 36.16
CA PRO A 151 5.75 -16.04 36.84
C PRO A 151 5.98 -15.53 38.27
N GLN A 152 5.56 -14.30 38.54
CA GLN A 152 5.18 -13.90 39.89
C GLN A 152 3.74 -14.38 40.13
N PRO A 153 3.44 -15.06 41.25
CA PRO A 153 2.08 -15.44 41.56
C PRO A 153 1.35 -14.21 42.08
N VAL A 154 0.53 -13.56 41.25
CA VAL A 154 -0.58 -12.73 41.74
C VAL A 154 -1.84 -13.11 40.97
N ILE A 155 -2.74 -13.69 41.74
CA ILE A 155 -4.01 -14.30 41.41
C ILE A 155 -5.09 -13.20 41.38
N GLN A 156 -5.78 -13.08 40.24
CA GLN A 156 -7.25 -13.10 40.12
C GLN A 156 -8.18 -12.09 40.86
N GLU A 157 -7.80 -10.85 41.18
CA GLU A 157 -8.75 -9.93 41.88
C GLU A 157 -9.38 -8.76 41.08
N ILE A 158 -9.20 -8.61 39.76
CA ILE A 158 -9.72 -7.42 39.03
C ILE A 158 -10.93 -7.70 38.12
N VAL A 159 -11.65 -8.82 38.30
CA VAL A 159 -12.85 -9.14 37.47
C VAL A 159 -14.14 -9.25 38.31
N GLN A 160 -14.09 -9.10 39.63
CA GLN A 160 -15.27 -9.33 40.49
C GLN A 160 -15.94 -8.09 41.11
N GLU A 161 -15.38 -6.88 41.01
CA GLU A 161 -15.91 -5.72 41.78
C GLU A 161 -16.75 -4.67 41.03
N VAL A 162 -17.18 -4.88 39.78
CA VAL A 162 -18.07 -3.91 39.09
C VAL A 162 -19.33 -4.57 38.52
N LYS A 163 -20.01 -5.40 39.33
CA LYS A 163 -21.31 -6.01 38.97
C LYS A 163 -22.45 -5.80 39.96
N THR A 164 -22.29 -4.98 40.99
CA THR A 164 -23.39 -4.73 41.93
C THR A 164 -23.41 -3.26 42.32
N GLU A 165 -24.57 -2.63 42.14
CA GLU A 165 -24.89 -1.19 42.20
C GLU A 165 -24.54 -0.43 40.90
N ILE A 166 -25.48 0.05 40.09
CA ILE A 166 -26.66 0.84 40.44
C ILE A 166 -27.84 0.50 39.49
N GLN A 167 -29.04 0.38 40.07
CA GLN A 167 -30.32 0.32 39.36
C GLN A 167 -30.66 1.66 38.68
N LYS A 168 -31.14 1.56 37.43
CA LYS A 168 -31.81 2.58 36.59
C LYS A 168 -33.16 3.06 37.20
N PRO A 169 -33.91 4.04 36.63
CA PRO A 169 -33.63 4.95 35.47
C PRO A 169 -34.13 6.42 35.61
N GLU A 170 -33.61 7.33 34.77
CA GLU A 170 -34.37 8.23 33.85
C GLU A 170 -33.36 8.95 32.92
N VAL A 171 -33.21 8.52 31.67
CA VAL A 171 -33.75 9.15 30.43
C VAL A 171 -33.16 10.56 30.26
N ILE A 172 -32.29 10.83 29.27
CA ILE A 172 -32.64 11.12 27.86
C ILE A 172 -31.40 10.97 26.96
N MET A 173 -31.61 10.28 25.82
CA MET A 173 -30.91 10.27 24.52
C MET A 173 -29.37 10.22 24.48
N GLY A 174 -28.73 9.29 23.78
CA GLY A 174 -29.24 8.34 22.82
C GLY A 174 -28.21 8.09 21.72
N ILE A 175 -27.64 6.87 21.75
CA ILE A 175 -27.55 5.93 20.62
C ILE A 175 -26.54 6.29 19.51
N LYS A 176 -25.69 5.40 19.00
CA LYS A 176 -25.24 4.04 19.34
C LYS A 176 -24.08 3.76 18.39
N GLU A 177 -23.10 3.02 18.88
CA GLU A 177 -22.22 2.18 18.08
C GLU A 177 -23.03 1.12 17.33
N VAL A 178 -22.54 0.71 16.15
CA VAL A 178 -22.82 -0.62 15.61
C VAL A 178 -21.51 -1.42 15.66
N PRO A 179 -21.51 -2.60 16.29
CA PRO A 179 -20.37 -3.50 16.34
C PRO A 179 -20.28 -4.38 15.08
N GLU A 180 -19.05 -4.85 14.87
CA GLU A 180 -18.67 -6.00 14.07
C GLU A 180 -19.23 -7.29 14.66
N VAL A 181 -19.60 -8.27 13.82
CA VAL A 181 -19.33 -9.72 13.97
C VAL A 181 -19.89 -10.48 12.75
N GLN A 182 -19.01 -11.34 12.21
CA GLN A 182 -19.21 -12.37 11.17
C GLN A 182 -20.10 -13.52 11.74
N GLU A 183 -20.82 -14.36 11.01
CA GLU A 183 -20.35 -15.36 10.05
C GLU A 183 -21.55 -16.27 9.69
N LYS A 184 -21.72 -16.64 8.40
CA LYS A 184 -21.92 -18.04 7.92
C LYS A 184 -22.29 -18.13 6.43
N LEU A 185 -21.52 -18.99 5.76
CA LEU A 185 -21.68 -19.63 4.44
C LEU A 185 -23.05 -20.36 4.32
N GLN A 186 -23.72 -20.59 3.18
CA GLN A 186 -23.30 -20.96 1.81
C GLN A 186 -24.55 -20.89 0.83
N PRO A 187 -24.56 -21.38 -0.44
CA PRO A 187 -25.12 -20.67 -1.60
C PRO A 187 -26.36 -21.32 -2.28
N GLN A 188 -27.21 -20.53 -2.94
CA GLN A 188 -28.09 -21.02 -4.00
C GLN A 188 -28.21 -20.03 -5.17
N ILE A 189 -28.02 -20.60 -6.37
CA ILE A 189 -28.19 -20.02 -7.70
C ILE A 189 -29.67 -20.09 -8.09
N LYS A 190 -30.21 -19.00 -8.66
CA LYS A 190 -31.18 -18.92 -9.79
C LYS A 190 -31.55 -17.43 -9.96
N ALA A 191 -31.03 -16.77 -10.99
CA ALA A 191 -31.60 -16.70 -12.34
C ALA A 191 -32.79 -15.73 -12.43
N GLU A 192 -32.68 -14.84 -13.42
CA GLU A 192 -33.77 -14.30 -14.25
C GLU A 192 -34.16 -12.82 -14.06
N GLN A 193 -33.63 -11.99 -14.99
CA GLN A 193 -34.28 -10.92 -15.78
C GLN A 193 -34.86 -9.70 -15.00
N GLN A 194 -34.80 -8.44 -15.43
CA GLN A 194 -35.01 -7.88 -16.77
C GLN A 194 -34.27 -6.53 -16.95
N LYS A 195 -34.00 -6.23 -18.22
CA LYS A 195 -33.59 -4.94 -18.76
C LYS A 195 -34.71 -3.91 -18.59
N GLU A 196 -34.38 -2.66 -18.30
CA GLU A 196 -35.13 -1.56 -18.89
C GLU A 196 -34.23 -0.36 -19.21
N ILE A 197 -34.39 0.10 -20.45
CA ILE A 197 -33.70 1.19 -21.13
C ILE A 197 -34.61 2.40 -20.99
N ILE A 198 -34.13 3.52 -20.44
CA ILE A 198 -34.76 4.82 -20.71
C ILE A 198 -33.69 5.90 -20.97
N LYS A 199 -33.79 6.50 -22.15
CA LYS A 199 -33.18 7.74 -22.66
C LYS A 199 -34.32 8.51 -23.37
N PRO A 200 -34.21 9.82 -23.66
CA PRO A 200 -34.35 10.96 -22.74
C PRO A 200 -35.40 11.99 -23.25
N LYS A 201 -35.79 13.01 -22.46
CA LYS A 201 -36.30 14.29 -23.01
C LYS A 201 -36.23 15.45 -21.98
N PRO A 202 -36.25 16.72 -22.46
CA PRO A 202 -35.47 17.82 -21.89
C PRO A 202 -36.34 18.87 -21.20
N GLU A 203 -35.76 19.67 -20.30
CA GLU A 203 -36.30 20.98 -19.97
C GLU A 203 -35.21 22.06 -19.91
N LYS A 204 -35.56 23.19 -20.52
CA LYS A 204 -34.74 24.39 -20.71
C LYS A 204 -34.90 25.34 -19.52
N LYS A 205 -33.74 25.87 -19.10
CA LYS A 205 -33.42 27.25 -18.65
C LYS A 205 -34.39 27.96 -17.68
N LYS A 206 -33.84 28.31 -16.51
CA LYS A 206 -33.86 29.71 -16.01
C LYS A 206 -32.48 30.13 -15.53
N VAL A 207 -31.99 31.22 -16.12
CA VAL A 207 -30.77 31.94 -15.73
C VAL A 207 -31.17 32.99 -14.69
N LYS A 208 -30.51 32.97 -13.52
CA LYS A 208 -30.31 34.15 -12.67
C LYS A 208 -28.85 34.18 -12.23
N LYS A 209 -28.27 35.37 -12.35
CA LYS A 209 -26.86 35.71 -12.20
C LYS A 209 -26.40 35.61 -10.74
N GLU A 210 -25.07 35.50 -10.64
CA GLU A 210 -24.20 35.49 -9.46
C GLU A 210 -24.19 34.17 -8.70
N THR A 211 -23.31 33.25 -9.07
CA THR A 211 -23.01 32.12 -8.19
C THR A 211 -21.65 31.53 -8.55
N LYS A 212 -20.81 31.34 -7.52
CA LYS A 212 -19.58 30.53 -7.58
C LYS A 212 -19.85 29.30 -8.45
N THR A 213 -19.08 29.12 -9.51
CA THR A 213 -19.14 27.91 -10.33
C THR A 213 -19.03 26.70 -9.43
N ASP A 214 -20.11 25.94 -9.32
CA ASP A 214 -20.19 24.73 -8.50
C ASP A 214 -19.18 23.71 -9.07
N PHE A 215 -18.20 23.32 -8.26
CA PHE A 215 -17.14 22.36 -8.64
C PHE A 215 -17.72 21.08 -9.22
N MET A 216 -18.89 20.65 -8.72
CA MET A 216 -19.58 19.46 -9.22
C MET A 216 -20.08 19.61 -10.65
N LEU A 217 -20.46 20.82 -11.07
CA LEU A 217 -20.87 21.10 -12.45
C LEU A 217 -19.66 21.03 -13.40
N ILE A 218 -18.52 21.59 -12.97
CA ILE A 218 -17.27 21.53 -13.72
C ILE A 218 -16.84 20.06 -13.90
N LEU A 219 -16.89 19.26 -12.82
CA LEU A 219 -16.54 17.85 -12.85
C LEU A 219 -17.42 17.04 -13.82
N LYS A 220 -18.74 17.26 -13.78
CA LYS A 220 -19.70 16.60 -14.70
C LYS A 220 -19.41 16.97 -16.16
N ASN A 221 -19.12 18.24 -16.44
CA ASN A 221 -18.76 18.69 -17.77
C ASN A 221 -17.45 18.06 -18.25
N TYR A 222 -16.47 17.95 -17.37
CA TYR A 222 -15.19 17.31 -17.65
C TYR A 222 -15.39 15.82 -18.00
N PHE A 223 -16.16 15.07 -17.21
CA PHE A 223 -16.46 13.65 -17.51
C PHE A 223 -17.18 13.47 -18.85
N ASN A 224 -18.17 14.32 -19.14
CA ASN A 224 -18.88 14.26 -20.42
C ASN A 224 -17.98 14.57 -21.62
N THR A 225 -17.14 15.60 -21.51
CA THR A 225 -16.23 16.03 -22.59
C THR A 225 -15.17 14.97 -22.89
N LYS A 226 -14.68 14.30 -21.85
CA LYS A 226 -13.65 13.25 -21.96
C LYS A 226 -14.23 11.84 -22.15
N ASN A 227 -15.56 11.72 -22.25
CA ASN A 227 -16.27 10.45 -22.34
C ASN A 227 -15.84 9.46 -21.23
N ILE A 228 -15.68 9.97 -20.01
CA ILE A 228 -15.29 9.20 -18.84
C ILE A 228 -16.55 8.56 -18.25
N LYS A 229 -16.53 7.23 -18.12
CA LYS A 229 -17.63 6.46 -17.54
C LYS A 229 -17.38 6.23 -16.05
N VAL A 230 -18.31 6.68 -15.20
CA VAL A 230 -18.24 6.45 -13.75
C VAL A 230 -18.78 5.04 -13.44
N ILE A 231 -18.01 4.25 -12.69
CA ILE A 231 -18.37 2.91 -12.22
C ILE A 231 -18.80 2.97 -10.76
N GLU A 232 -18.03 3.67 -9.92
CA GLU A 232 -18.33 3.87 -8.50
C GLU A 232 -18.14 5.34 -8.13
N GLU A 233 -18.95 5.84 -7.22
CA GLU A 233 -18.84 7.18 -6.63
C GLU A 233 -18.91 7.07 -5.11
N ASN A 234 -17.99 7.71 -4.41
CA ASN A 234 -17.96 7.81 -2.96
C ASN A 234 -17.72 9.27 -2.53
N THR A 235 -18.75 9.89 -1.97
CA THR A 235 -18.67 11.26 -1.47
C THR A 235 -17.92 11.29 -0.13
N VAL A 236 -16.69 11.80 -0.14
CA VAL A 236 -15.87 12.00 1.08
C VAL A 236 -16.31 13.26 1.81
N LYS A 237 -16.53 14.35 1.07
CA LYS A 237 -17.03 15.62 1.60
C LYS A 237 -17.97 16.25 0.59
N LYS A 238 -19.25 16.37 0.94
CA LYS A 238 -20.31 16.87 0.05
C LYS A 238 -19.89 18.19 -0.61
N GLY A 239 -19.83 18.20 -1.94
CA GLY A 239 -19.48 19.37 -2.75
C GLY A 239 -18.01 19.80 -2.72
N LYS A 240 -17.11 19.07 -2.03
CA LYS A 240 -15.69 19.43 -1.93
C LYS A 240 -14.72 18.29 -2.25
N GLU A 241 -15.05 17.06 -1.87
CA GLU A 241 -14.19 15.92 -2.15
C GLU A 241 -15.04 14.70 -2.48
N THR A 242 -14.75 14.07 -3.61
CA THR A 242 -15.44 12.88 -4.06
C THR A 242 -14.45 11.98 -4.77
N ASP A 243 -14.45 10.72 -4.35
CA ASP A 243 -13.62 9.68 -4.93
C ASP A 243 -14.46 8.86 -5.89
N TYR A 244 -13.90 8.51 -7.03
CA TYR A 244 -14.58 7.76 -8.08
C TYR A 244 -13.73 6.56 -8.52
N VAL A 245 -14.39 5.52 -9.01
CA VAL A 245 -13.78 4.55 -9.92
C VAL A 245 -14.33 4.84 -11.30
N VAL A 246 -13.44 5.19 -12.24
CA VAL A 246 -13.83 5.60 -13.59
C VAL A 246 -13.18 4.72 -14.63
N GLU A 247 -13.83 4.58 -15.78
CA GLU A 247 -13.35 3.89 -16.97
C GLU A 247 -13.14 4.91 -18.08
N ILE A 248 -11.89 5.05 -18.52
CA ILE A 248 -11.48 5.97 -19.57
C ILE A 248 -11.20 5.15 -20.83
N SER A 249 -11.91 5.45 -21.91
CA SER A 249 -11.70 4.78 -23.19
C SER A 249 -10.51 5.43 -23.91
N SER A 250 -9.49 4.63 -24.26
CA SER A 250 -8.33 5.06 -25.04
C SER A 250 -8.27 4.33 -26.39
N GLN A 251 -7.39 4.77 -27.29
CA GLN A 251 -7.18 4.11 -28.59
C GLN A 251 -6.73 2.65 -28.47
N VAL A 252 -6.13 2.26 -27.34
CA VAL A 252 -5.62 0.90 -27.07
C VAL A 252 -6.55 0.07 -26.17
N GLY A 253 -7.73 0.59 -25.83
CA GLY A 253 -8.71 -0.06 -24.95
C GLY A 253 -9.15 0.81 -23.77
N SER A 254 -10.10 0.32 -22.97
CA SER A 254 -10.57 1.01 -21.77
C SER A 254 -9.69 0.69 -20.56
N VAL A 255 -9.34 1.71 -19.79
CA VAL A 255 -8.52 1.58 -18.57
C VAL A 255 -9.30 2.16 -17.40
N ARG A 256 -9.28 1.44 -16.27
CA ARG A 256 -9.91 1.91 -15.03
C ARG A 256 -8.94 2.72 -14.19
N PHE A 257 -9.41 3.84 -13.67
CA PHE A 257 -8.67 4.73 -12.77
C PHE A 257 -9.44 4.91 -11.47
N PHE A 258 -8.69 5.07 -10.39
CA PHE A 258 -9.21 5.69 -9.19
C PHE A 258 -9.01 7.20 -9.33
N LEU A 259 -10.10 7.95 -9.28
CA LEU A 259 -10.10 9.39 -9.48
C LEU A 259 -10.48 10.08 -8.17
N SER A 260 -9.58 10.90 -7.63
CA SER A 260 -9.87 11.72 -6.46
C SER A 260 -10.08 13.17 -6.90
N ALA A 261 -11.32 13.65 -6.78
CA ALA A 261 -11.71 15.00 -7.13
C ALA A 261 -11.76 15.89 -5.88
N LYS A 262 -11.02 17.01 -5.87
CA LYS A 262 -10.91 17.92 -4.73
C LYS A 262 -11.11 19.38 -5.15
N ASP A 263 -12.13 20.03 -4.60
CA ASP A 263 -12.30 21.48 -4.63
C ASP A 263 -11.39 22.12 -3.58
N LYS A 264 -10.15 22.43 -3.99
CA LYS A 264 -9.13 22.96 -3.10
C LYS A 264 -8.13 23.79 -3.91
N ASN A 265 -8.02 25.07 -3.58
CA ASN A 265 -7.14 26.02 -4.28
C ASN A 265 -5.65 25.59 -4.33
N LYS A 266 -5.17 24.85 -3.33
CA LYS A 266 -3.81 24.29 -3.31
C LYS A 266 -3.81 22.85 -2.81
N ILE A 267 -3.19 21.96 -3.57
CA ILE A 267 -3.01 20.54 -3.23
C ILE A 267 -1.61 20.34 -2.68
N ASN A 268 -1.51 19.78 -1.47
CA ASN A 268 -0.24 19.45 -0.82
C ASN A 268 0.11 17.96 -0.96
N ASP A 269 1.32 17.59 -0.55
CA ASP A 269 1.82 16.22 -0.56
C ASP A 269 0.98 15.26 0.31
N ALA A 270 0.45 15.72 1.45
CA ALA A 270 -0.44 14.93 2.28
C ALA A 270 -1.75 14.56 1.58
N ASP A 271 -2.38 15.51 0.86
CA ASP A 271 -3.58 15.25 0.05
C ASP A 271 -3.31 14.21 -1.04
N LEU A 272 -2.16 14.34 -1.72
CA LEU A 272 -1.71 13.40 -2.75
C LEU A 272 -1.44 12.01 -2.16
N SER A 273 -0.75 11.95 -1.02
CA SER A 273 -0.42 10.70 -0.33
C SER A 273 -1.67 9.94 0.11
N LEU A 274 -2.66 10.64 0.66
CA LEU A 274 -3.95 10.04 1.03
C LEU A 274 -4.70 9.49 -0.19
N ALA A 275 -4.82 10.28 -1.26
CA ALA A 275 -5.47 9.83 -2.49
C ALA A 275 -4.72 8.65 -3.13
N HIS A 276 -3.38 8.69 -3.10
CA HIS A 276 -2.54 7.62 -3.60
C HIS A 276 -2.73 6.33 -2.80
N ASN A 277 -2.72 6.39 -1.47
CA ASN A 277 -2.99 5.22 -0.64
C ASN A 277 -4.36 4.60 -0.94
N LYS A 278 -5.41 5.41 -1.10
CA LYS A 278 -6.75 4.93 -1.49
C LYS A 278 -6.74 4.23 -2.86
N SER A 279 -6.05 4.80 -3.84
CA SER A 279 -5.91 4.20 -5.18
C SER A 279 -5.18 2.85 -5.14
N GLN A 280 -4.13 2.75 -4.32
CA GLN A 280 -3.33 1.55 -4.14
C GLN A 280 -4.13 0.44 -3.47
N LEU A 281 -4.96 0.78 -2.47
CA LEU A 281 -5.88 -0.17 -1.84
C LEU A 281 -6.89 -0.77 -2.85
N LYS A 282 -7.37 0.06 -3.79
CA LYS A 282 -8.25 -0.38 -4.88
C LYS A 282 -7.49 -1.02 -6.07
N LYS A 283 -6.16 -1.05 -6.04
CA LYS A 283 -5.28 -1.53 -7.14
C LYS A 283 -5.55 -0.82 -8.47
N LEU A 284 -5.84 0.48 -8.41
CA LEU A 284 -6.11 1.30 -9.58
C LEU A 284 -5.09 2.44 -9.67
N PRO A 285 -4.65 2.84 -10.87
CA PRO A 285 -3.85 4.04 -11.06
C PRO A 285 -4.63 5.27 -10.58
N LEU A 286 -3.90 6.20 -9.94
CA LEU A 286 -4.48 7.43 -9.42
C LEU A 286 -4.53 8.52 -10.50
N MET A 287 -5.70 9.12 -10.63
CA MET A 287 -5.92 10.40 -11.29
C MET A 287 -6.44 11.42 -10.28
N ILE A 288 -5.90 12.63 -10.28
CA ILE A 288 -6.33 13.70 -9.38
C ILE A 288 -6.90 14.84 -10.20
N LEU A 289 -8.13 15.26 -9.85
CA LEU A 289 -8.79 16.41 -10.45
C LEU A 289 -9.01 17.50 -9.39
N THR A 290 -8.65 18.73 -9.73
CA THR A 290 -8.86 19.89 -8.84
C THR A 290 -8.97 21.19 -9.63
N ASN A 291 -9.56 22.22 -9.05
CA ASN A 291 -9.49 23.59 -9.57
C ASN A 291 -8.22 24.35 -9.12
N GLY A 292 -7.47 23.78 -8.16
CA GLY A 292 -6.30 24.42 -7.57
C GLY A 292 -4.96 24.07 -8.22
N GLU A 293 -3.89 24.52 -7.56
CA GLU A 293 -2.52 24.30 -7.99
C GLU A 293 -1.75 23.40 -7.02
N LEU A 294 -0.74 22.72 -7.54
CA LEU A 294 0.16 21.91 -6.72
C LEU A 294 1.20 22.78 -6.02
N THR A 295 1.45 22.50 -4.74
CA THR A 295 2.64 23.02 -4.05
C THR A 295 3.93 22.45 -4.67
N LYS A 296 5.08 23.06 -4.38
CA LYS A 296 6.39 22.58 -4.90
C LYS A 296 6.65 21.11 -4.52
N GLN A 297 6.42 20.78 -3.24
CA GLN A 297 6.55 19.40 -2.73
C GLN A 297 5.53 18.45 -3.38
N ALA A 298 4.30 18.92 -3.65
CA ALA A 298 3.28 18.12 -4.32
C ALA A 298 3.66 17.80 -5.79
N LYS A 299 4.30 18.74 -6.50
CA LYS A 299 4.83 18.50 -7.85
C LYS A 299 5.93 17.44 -7.84
N GLU A 300 6.87 17.54 -6.89
CA GLU A 300 7.92 16.52 -6.70
C GLU A 300 7.31 15.14 -6.39
N TYR A 301 6.29 15.10 -5.53
CA TYR A 301 5.58 13.87 -5.19
C TYR A 301 4.91 13.21 -6.40
N ILE A 302 4.21 13.97 -7.25
CA ILE A 302 3.62 13.45 -8.49
C ILE A 302 4.69 12.88 -9.42
N ASN A 303 5.81 13.59 -9.60
CA ASN A 303 6.88 13.16 -10.49
C ASN A 303 7.57 11.88 -9.99
N ASN A 304 7.83 11.79 -8.68
CA ASN A 304 8.48 10.62 -8.08
C ASN A 304 7.60 9.37 -8.10
N ASN A 305 6.28 9.55 -8.06
CA ASN A 305 5.30 8.46 -7.99
C ASN A 305 4.53 8.23 -9.31
N TYR A 306 4.87 8.96 -10.38
CA TYR A 306 4.23 8.88 -11.70
C TYR A 306 2.70 9.00 -11.65
N LEU A 307 2.19 9.90 -10.82
CA LEU A 307 0.74 10.11 -10.64
C LEU A 307 0.19 11.01 -11.73
N ILE A 308 -1.09 10.83 -12.07
CA ILE A 308 -1.76 11.69 -13.05
C ILE A 308 -2.46 12.83 -12.32
N PHE A 309 -2.20 14.07 -12.74
CA PHE A 309 -2.83 15.27 -12.21
C PHE A 309 -3.38 16.12 -13.36
N GLU A 310 -4.64 16.53 -13.24
CA GLU A 310 -5.24 17.51 -14.14
C GLU A 310 -5.96 18.61 -13.34
N LYS A 311 -5.74 19.86 -13.77
CA LYS A 311 -6.47 21.03 -13.28
C LYS A 311 -7.69 21.26 -14.17
N ILE A 312 -8.87 21.38 -13.57
CA ILE A 312 -10.17 21.54 -14.25
C ILE A 312 -10.87 22.83 -13.85
#